data_AF-A0A3D4A1Z4-F1
#
_entry.id   AF-A0A3D4A1Z4-F1
#
_cell.length_a   1.000
_cell.length_b   1.000
_cell.length_c   1.000
_cell.angle_alpha   90.00
_cell.angle_beta   90.00
_cell.angle_gamma   90.00
#
_symmetry.space_group_name_H-M   'P 1'
#
loop_
_entity.id
_entity.type
_entity.pdbx_description
1 polymer ?
#
loop_
_entity_poly.entity_id
_entity_poly.type
_entity_poly.pdbx_seq_one_letter_code
_entity_poly.pdbx_strand_id
1 'polypeptide(L)'
;MPDMPEGVEDGIIRGMYQFNAADAGRDLEVQLFGSGAILRSALDAQRILADDFGVSSNVWSVTSYNQLRRDAHEARRWNMLHPGEAPRKSYVESQLEGVKGPVIAASDYVRAVTEQISPFVPDDFYALGTDGMGRSETREALRSHFEVDAQHIALAALHRLNVQGKVDDATVKDAIKKLEINPEKADPLFA
;
A
#
# COMPACT_ATOMS: atom_id res chain seq x y z
N MET A 1 3.12 21.12 -3.12
CA MET A 1 2.23 19.95 -3.26
C MET A 1 1.94 19.83 -4.75
N PRO A 2 1.88 18.62 -5.32
CA PRO A 2 1.47 18.48 -6.72
C PRO A 2 0.06 19.04 -6.89
N ASP A 3 -0.26 19.47 -8.11
CA ASP A 3 -1.62 19.86 -8.46
C ASP A 3 -2.56 18.66 -8.35
N MET A 4 -3.83 18.93 -8.05
CA MET A 4 -4.85 17.89 -8.01
C MET A 4 -5.04 17.33 -9.43
N PRO A 5 -4.96 16.00 -9.63
CA PRO A 5 -5.32 15.40 -10.91
C PRO A 5 -6.77 15.74 -11.30
N GLU A 6 -7.06 15.87 -12.59
CA GLU A 6 -8.41 16.13 -13.06
C GLU A 6 -9.28 14.87 -12.88
N GLY A 7 -10.52 15.03 -12.38
CA GLY A 7 -11.50 13.94 -12.29
C GLY A 7 -11.38 13.04 -11.04
N VAL A 8 -10.51 13.37 -10.08
CA VAL A 8 -10.35 12.60 -8.83
C VAL A 8 -11.13 13.16 -7.64
N GLU A 9 -11.93 14.22 -7.83
CA GLU A 9 -12.63 14.94 -6.77
C GLU A 9 -13.56 14.03 -5.97
N ASP A 10 -14.33 13.18 -6.64
CA ASP A 10 -15.19 12.19 -5.98
C ASP A 10 -14.36 11.18 -5.18
N GLY A 11 -13.25 10.68 -5.74
CA GLY A 11 -12.38 9.71 -5.07
C GLY A 11 -11.69 10.26 -3.82
N ILE A 12 -11.28 11.53 -3.85
CA ILE A 12 -10.78 12.23 -2.67
C ILE A 12 -11.81 12.19 -1.53
N ILE A 13 -13.08 12.43 -1.83
CA ILE A 13 -14.17 12.43 -0.85
C ILE A 13 -14.51 11.01 -0.40
N ARG A 14 -14.59 10.06 -1.35
CA ARG A 14 -14.97 8.67 -1.08
C ARG A 14 -13.88 7.84 -0.41
N GLY A 15 -12.63 8.30 -0.45
CA GLY A 15 -11.56 7.81 0.43
C GLY A 15 -10.31 7.30 -0.29
N MET A 16 -10.32 7.20 -1.62
CA MET A 16 -9.12 6.87 -2.40
C MET A 16 -9.23 7.25 -3.88
N TYR A 17 -8.09 7.39 -4.54
CA TYR A 17 -7.98 7.50 -6.00
C TYR A 17 -6.58 7.06 -6.46
N GLN A 18 -6.46 6.62 -7.71
CA GLN A 18 -5.17 6.34 -8.31
C GLN A 18 -4.43 7.66 -8.58
N PHE A 19 -3.29 7.85 -7.93
CA PHE A 19 -2.52 9.09 -7.99
C PHE A 19 -1.48 9.06 -9.13
N ASN A 20 -0.80 7.93 -9.31
CA ASN A 20 0.18 7.77 -10.37
C ASN A 20 0.30 6.31 -10.83
N ALA A 21 0.70 6.10 -12.09
CA ALA A 21 1.01 4.78 -12.64
C ALA A 21 2.44 4.81 -13.22
N ALA A 22 3.19 3.73 -13.02
CA ALA A 22 4.49 3.54 -13.61
C ALA A 22 4.57 2.15 -14.25
N ASP A 23 4.88 2.12 -15.54
CA ASP A 23 5.13 0.89 -16.28
C ASP A 23 6.64 0.67 -16.44
N ALA A 24 7.13 -0.45 -15.95
CA ALA A 24 8.52 -0.88 -16.04
C ALA A 24 8.77 -1.90 -17.18
N GLY A 25 7.75 -2.19 -18.00
CA GLY A 25 7.86 -3.02 -19.20
C GLY A 25 8.01 -4.52 -18.96
N ARG A 26 7.88 -4.99 -17.71
CA ARG A 26 7.82 -6.41 -17.33
C ARG A 26 6.43 -6.77 -16.81
N ASP A 27 6.08 -8.05 -16.87
CA ASP A 27 4.83 -8.59 -16.30
C ASP A 27 4.92 -8.76 -14.76
N LEU A 28 5.37 -7.71 -14.07
CA LEU A 28 5.44 -7.60 -12.62
C LEU A 28 4.75 -6.30 -12.24
N GLU A 29 3.63 -6.39 -11.52
CA GLU A 29 2.86 -5.23 -11.09
C GLU A 29 2.51 -5.34 -9.60
N VAL A 30 2.55 -4.21 -8.90
CA VAL A 30 2.11 -4.07 -7.49
C VAL A 30 1.27 -2.81 -7.31
N GLN A 31 0.49 -2.75 -6.24
CA GLN A 31 -0.28 -1.56 -5.88
C GLN A 31 0.28 -0.96 -4.60
N LEU A 32 0.59 0.33 -4.61
CA LEU A 32 1.18 1.03 -3.47
C LEU A 32 0.18 2.02 -2.89
N PHE A 33 -0.39 1.72 -1.74
CA PHE A 33 -1.35 2.59 -1.07
C PHE A 33 -0.60 3.48 -0.07
N GLY A 34 -0.64 4.79 -0.30
CA GLY A 34 -0.06 5.77 0.60
C GLY A 34 -1.10 6.73 1.15
N SER A 35 -1.00 7.06 2.43
CA SER A 35 -1.84 8.07 3.07
C SER A 35 -1.03 9.12 3.83
N GLY A 36 -1.60 10.32 3.96
CA GLY A 36 -0.96 11.44 4.64
C GLY A 36 0.44 11.74 4.10
N ALA A 37 1.41 11.88 5.00
CA ALA A 37 2.79 12.19 4.64
C ALA A 37 3.54 11.02 3.96
N ILE A 38 3.07 9.78 4.15
CA ILE A 38 3.70 8.56 3.63
C ILE A 38 3.39 8.33 2.14
N LEU A 39 2.43 9.05 1.55
CA LEU A 39 2.20 9.04 0.10
C LEU A 39 3.49 9.39 -0.69
N ARG A 40 4.35 10.26 -0.15
CA ARG A 40 5.65 10.56 -0.78
C ARG A 40 6.59 9.35 -0.75
N SER A 41 6.66 8.63 0.37
CA SER A 41 7.44 7.39 0.46
C SER A 41 6.94 6.35 -0.55
N ALA A 42 5.63 6.25 -0.77
CA ALA A 42 5.06 5.34 -1.78
C ALA A 42 5.45 5.74 -3.23
N LEU A 43 5.51 7.03 -3.54
CA LEU A 43 5.99 7.52 -4.83
C LEU A 43 7.49 7.27 -5.03
N ASP A 44 8.30 7.48 -3.99
CA ASP A 44 9.72 7.18 -4.05
C ASP A 44 9.96 5.66 -4.16
N ALA A 45 9.14 4.83 -3.51
CA ALA A 45 9.18 3.38 -3.65
C ALA A 45 8.78 2.93 -5.06
N GLN A 46 7.79 3.56 -5.69
CA GLN A 46 7.44 3.31 -7.10
C GLN A 46 8.65 3.54 -8.01
N ARG A 47 9.43 4.60 -7.77
CA ARG A 47 10.66 4.87 -8.54
C ARG A 47 11.71 3.80 -8.31
N ILE A 48 11.96 3.42 -7.05
CA ILE A 48 12.89 2.32 -6.71
C ILE A 48 12.47 1.04 -7.44
N LEU A 49 11.19 0.65 -7.34
CA LEU A 49 10.67 -0.57 -7.96
C LEU A 49 10.85 -0.57 -9.48
N ALA A 50 10.53 0.54 -10.15
CA ALA A 50 10.68 0.65 -11.59
C ALA A 50 12.15 0.68 -12.03
N ASP A 51 12.95 1.58 -11.44
CA ASP A 51 14.32 1.87 -11.88
C ASP A 51 15.30 0.75 -11.50
N ASP A 52 15.15 0.17 -10.31
CA ASP A 52 16.12 -0.79 -9.77
C ASP A 52 15.73 -2.25 -9.94
N PHE A 53 14.43 -2.54 -10.05
CA PHE A 53 13.91 -3.92 -10.02
C PHE A 53 13.02 -4.26 -11.23
N GLY A 54 12.66 -3.29 -12.06
CA GLY A 54 11.81 -3.50 -13.23
C GLY A 54 10.39 -3.95 -12.85
N VAL A 55 9.84 -3.43 -11.75
CA VAL A 55 8.49 -3.74 -11.26
C VAL A 55 7.58 -2.54 -11.52
N SER A 56 6.53 -2.75 -12.31
CA SER A 56 5.46 -1.77 -12.55
C SER A 56 4.66 -1.55 -11.27
N SER A 57 4.10 -0.35 -11.09
CA SER A 57 3.27 -0.08 -9.93
C SER A 57 2.27 1.05 -10.13
N ASN A 58 1.10 0.92 -9.51
CA ASN A 58 0.17 2.04 -9.37
C ASN A 58 0.17 2.53 -7.93
N VAL A 59 0.40 3.82 -7.76
CA VAL A 59 0.34 4.51 -6.47
C VAL A 59 -1.07 5.04 -6.28
N TRP A 60 -1.68 4.71 -5.15
CA TRP A 60 -3.01 5.13 -4.75
C TRP A 60 -2.90 6.09 -3.56
N SER A 61 -3.55 7.25 -3.66
CA SER A 61 -3.73 8.13 -2.53
C SER A 61 -4.95 7.67 -1.76
N VAL A 62 -4.76 7.20 -0.53
CA VAL A 62 -5.86 6.82 0.37
C VAL A 62 -6.11 7.95 1.35
N THR A 63 -7.15 8.75 1.09
CA THR A 63 -7.50 9.92 1.88
C THR A 63 -8.25 9.55 3.17
N SER A 64 -8.96 8.41 3.19
CA SER A 64 -9.67 7.95 4.39
C SER A 64 -9.96 6.44 4.39
N TYR A 65 -9.13 5.67 5.08
CA TYR A 65 -9.41 4.24 5.32
C TYR A 65 -10.71 4.00 6.09
N ASN A 66 -11.08 4.91 7.00
CA ASN A 66 -12.32 4.82 7.76
C ASN A 66 -13.55 4.94 6.85
N GLN A 67 -13.51 5.82 5.86
CA GLN A 67 -14.63 6.00 4.92
C GLN A 67 -14.77 4.77 4.02
N LEU A 68 -13.66 4.26 3.47
CA LEU A 68 -13.64 3.05 2.66
C LEU A 68 -14.20 1.84 3.41
N ARG A 69 -13.78 1.66 4.67
CA ARG A 69 -14.28 0.57 5.51
C ARG A 69 -15.78 0.68 5.79
N ARG A 70 -16.28 1.89 6.06
CA ARG A 70 -17.71 2.12 6.31
C ARG A 70 -18.55 1.76 5.08
N ASP A 71 -18.17 2.29 3.93
CA ASP A 71 -18.81 2.00 2.63
C ASP A 71 -18.80 0.49 2.33
N ALA A 72 -17.66 -0.18 2.56
CA ALA A 72 -17.55 -1.61 2.31
C ALA A 72 -18.37 -2.49 3.27
N HIS A 73 -18.43 -2.13 4.54
CA HIS A 73 -19.33 -2.80 5.48
C HIS A 73 -20.81 -2.55 5.17
N GLU A 74 -21.16 -1.36 4.71
CA GLU A 74 -22.53 -1.04 4.29
C GLU A 74 -22.95 -1.90 3.10
N ALA A 75 -22.10 -1.99 2.07
CA ALA A 75 -22.32 -2.85 0.91
C ALA A 75 -22.48 -4.32 1.32
N ARG A 76 -21.57 -4.86 2.14
CA ARG A 76 -21.66 -6.25 2.64
C ARG A 76 -22.91 -6.52 3.44
N ARG A 77 -23.24 -5.62 4.38
CA ARG A 77 -24.45 -5.75 5.20
C ARG A 77 -25.69 -5.74 4.32
N TRP A 78 -25.74 -4.88 3.30
CA TRP A 78 -26.85 -4.86 2.36
C TRP A 78 -26.94 -6.18 1.58
N ASN A 79 -25.83 -6.66 1.00
CA ASN A 79 -25.81 -7.92 0.24
C ASN A 79 -26.27 -9.12 1.08
N MET A 80 -25.83 -9.22 2.33
CA MET A 80 -26.26 -10.26 3.27
C MET A 80 -27.78 -10.24 3.52
N LEU A 81 -28.38 -9.06 3.56
CA LEU A 81 -29.81 -8.87 3.80
C LEU A 81 -30.67 -8.96 2.53
N HIS A 82 -30.06 -9.05 1.34
CA HIS A 82 -30.76 -9.07 0.06
C HIS A 82 -30.20 -10.18 -0.88
N PRO A 83 -30.30 -11.47 -0.50
CA PRO A 83 -29.65 -12.58 -1.22
C PRO A 83 -30.19 -12.89 -2.63
N GLY A 84 -31.23 -12.20 -3.09
CA GLY A 84 -31.80 -12.33 -4.44
C GLY A 84 -31.55 -11.13 -5.36
N GLU A 85 -30.91 -10.08 -4.85
CA GLU A 85 -30.61 -8.88 -5.61
C GLU A 85 -29.18 -8.92 -6.17
N ALA A 86 -28.91 -8.10 -7.19
CA ALA A 86 -27.54 -7.92 -7.68
C ALA A 86 -26.64 -7.39 -6.54
N PRO A 87 -25.51 -8.04 -6.22
CA PRO A 87 -24.64 -7.61 -5.14
C PRO A 87 -24.10 -6.19 -5.38
N ARG A 88 -24.19 -5.33 -4.37
CA ARG A 88 -23.54 -4.03 -4.35
C ARG A 88 -22.04 -4.20 -4.19
N LYS A 89 -21.28 -3.45 -4.99
CA LYS A 89 -19.83 -3.28 -4.81
C LYS A 89 -19.56 -2.03 -3.98
N SER A 90 -18.65 -2.14 -3.05
CA SER A 90 -18.10 -0.98 -2.33
C SER A 90 -17.22 -0.12 -3.24
N TYR A 91 -16.88 1.08 -2.79
CA TYR A 91 -15.98 1.97 -3.53
C TYR A 91 -14.60 1.37 -3.73
N VAL A 92 -14.01 0.81 -2.67
CA VAL A 92 -12.69 0.15 -2.74
C VAL A 92 -12.71 -1.04 -3.69
N GLU A 93 -13.76 -1.88 -3.66
CA GLU A 93 -13.91 -3.00 -4.60
C GLU A 93 -14.07 -2.51 -6.04
N SER A 94 -14.77 -1.39 -6.25
CA SER A 94 -14.97 -0.82 -7.59
C SER A 94 -13.68 -0.20 -8.15
N GLN A 95 -12.88 0.45 -7.31
CA GLN A 95 -11.60 1.03 -7.71
C GLN A 95 -10.56 -0.04 -8.05
N LEU A 96 -10.61 -1.20 -7.38
CA LEU A 96 -9.64 -2.27 -7.55
C LEU A 96 -10.09 -3.36 -8.53
N GLU A 97 -11.19 -3.15 -9.24
CA GLU A 97 -11.67 -4.08 -10.26
C GLU A 97 -10.67 -4.16 -11.42
N GLY A 98 -10.19 -5.38 -11.69
CA GLY A 98 -9.21 -5.64 -12.76
C GLY A 98 -7.77 -5.24 -12.44
N VAL A 99 -7.52 -4.63 -11.27
CA VAL A 99 -6.19 -4.29 -10.78
C VAL A 99 -5.41 -5.57 -10.42
N LYS A 100 -4.11 -5.59 -10.69
CA LYS A 100 -3.27 -6.79 -10.57
C LYS A 100 -2.21 -6.67 -9.49
N GLY A 101 -1.85 -7.82 -8.93
CA GLY A 101 -0.71 -7.94 -8.03
C GLY A 101 -0.99 -7.48 -6.59
N PRO A 102 -0.01 -7.71 -5.70
CA PRO A 102 -0.19 -7.48 -4.27
C PRO A 102 -0.31 -5.98 -3.96
N VAL A 103 -1.08 -5.68 -2.92
CA VAL A 103 -1.26 -4.34 -2.36
C VAL A 103 -0.36 -4.15 -1.16
N ILE A 104 0.49 -3.13 -1.20
CA ILE A 104 1.35 -2.71 -0.09
C ILE A 104 0.82 -1.37 0.40
N ALA A 105 0.28 -1.35 1.62
CA ALA A 105 -0.30 -0.17 2.22
C ALA A 105 0.61 0.38 3.32
N ALA A 106 0.95 1.67 3.24
CA ALA A 106 1.80 2.34 4.21
C ALA A 106 1.15 3.64 4.71
N SER A 107 1.22 3.85 6.03
CA SER A 107 0.69 5.05 6.68
C SER A 107 1.54 5.49 7.88
N ASP A 108 1.37 6.74 8.31
CA ASP A 108 1.99 7.29 9.53
C ASP A 108 1.20 6.92 10.80
N TYR A 109 0.41 5.85 10.71
CA TYR A 109 -0.36 5.25 11.79
C TYR A 109 0.02 3.78 11.92
N VAL A 110 -0.39 3.16 13.03
CA VAL A 110 -0.26 1.71 13.22
C VAL A 110 -0.94 0.93 12.10
N ARG A 111 -0.43 -0.27 11.79
CA ARG A 111 -0.90 -1.16 10.70
C ARG A 111 -2.41 -1.39 10.75
N ALA A 112 -2.99 -1.48 11.95
CA ALA A 112 -4.43 -1.66 12.14
C ALA A 112 -5.30 -0.62 11.40
N VAL A 113 -4.78 0.58 11.13
CA VAL A 113 -5.50 1.61 10.37
C VAL A 113 -5.65 1.23 8.91
N THR A 114 -4.61 0.71 8.26
CA THR A 114 -4.66 0.31 6.85
C THR A 114 -5.29 -1.07 6.70
N GLU A 115 -5.04 -1.98 7.64
CA GLU A 115 -5.59 -3.35 7.66
C GLU A 115 -7.12 -3.38 7.75
N GLN A 116 -7.76 -2.29 8.21
CA GLN A 116 -9.21 -2.23 8.33
C GLN A 116 -9.95 -2.43 6.99
N ILE A 117 -9.28 -2.22 5.84
CA ILE A 117 -9.84 -2.47 4.51
C ILE A 117 -9.37 -3.78 3.87
N SER A 118 -8.41 -4.50 4.47
CA SER A 118 -7.83 -5.71 3.86
C SER A 118 -8.87 -6.77 3.47
N PRO A 119 -9.99 -6.97 4.19
CA PRO A 119 -10.98 -7.96 3.77
C PRO A 119 -11.70 -7.61 2.46
N PHE A 120 -11.61 -6.36 1.99
CA PHE A 120 -12.30 -5.85 0.80
C PHE A 120 -11.36 -5.60 -0.38
N VAL A 121 -10.06 -5.84 -0.20
CA VAL A 121 -9.06 -5.70 -1.25
C VAL A 121 -8.88 -7.07 -1.93
N PRO A 122 -8.90 -7.15 -3.27
CA PRO A 122 -8.63 -8.41 -3.97
C PRO A 122 -7.18 -8.85 -3.78
N ASP A 123 -6.96 -10.18 -3.85
CA ASP A 123 -5.65 -10.82 -3.80
C ASP A 123 -4.92 -10.65 -2.44
N ASP A 124 -3.70 -10.12 -2.46
CA ASP A 124 -2.78 -10.09 -1.34
C ASP A 124 -2.62 -8.66 -0.81
N PHE A 125 -2.70 -8.50 0.51
CA PHE A 125 -2.61 -7.20 1.18
C PHE A 125 -1.57 -7.25 2.30
N TYR A 126 -0.60 -6.33 2.25
CA TYR A 126 0.46 -6.21 3.23
C TYR A 126 0.54 -4.79 3.78
N ALA A 127 0.49 -4.66 5.10
CA ALA A 127 0.46 -3.37 5.78
C ALA A 127 1.80 -3.03 6.45
N LEU A 128 2.25 -1.81 6.22
CA LEU A 128 3.34 -1.15 6.94
C LEU A 128 2.76 0.00 7.76
N GLY A 129 3.21 0.14 8.99
CA GLY A 129 2.67 1.13 9.91
C GLY A 129 3.60 1.39 11.08
N THR A 130 3.36 2.50 11.76
CA THR A 130 4.19 3.01 12.85
C THR A 130 3.78 2.41 14.19
N ASP A 131 3.76 1.08 14.26
CA ASP A 131 3.52 0.32 15.50
C ASP A 131 4.68 0.57 16.49
N GLY A 132 4.36 0.72 17.78
CA GLY A 132 5.35 0.99 18.82
C GLY A 132 5.29 2.40 19.40
N MET A 133 6.22 2.70 20.30
CA MET A 133 6.28 3.99 20.99
C MET A 133 7.08 5.01 20.19
N GLY A 134 6.59 6.25 20.15
CA GLY A 134 7.29 7.36 19.50
C GLY A 134 8.61 7.71 20.19
N ARG A 135 9.55 8.26 19.42
CA ARG A 135 10.83 8.79 19.91
C ARG A 135 11.25 10.06 19.18
N SER A 136 12.18 10.80 19.77
CA SER A 136 12.68 12.07 19.24
C SER A 136 13.81 11.81 18.26
N GLU A 137 13.57 12.10 16.97
CA GLU A 137 14.57 11.99 15.90
C GLU A 137 14.05 12.73 14.64
N THR A 138 14.84 12.82 13.58
CA THR A 138 14.44 13.34 12.26
C THR A 138 13.35 12.49 11.60
N ARG A 139 12.58 13.08 10.67
CA ARG A 139 11.49 12.37 9.98
C ARG A 139 11.99 11.19 9.16
N GLU A 140 13.12 11.36 8.50
CA GLU A 140 13.78 10.37 7.67
C GLU A 140 14.16 9.15 8.50
N ALA A 141 14.85 9.35 9.62
CA ALA A 141 15.25 8.26 10.50
C ALA A 141 14.06 7.63 11.25
N LEU A 142 13.02 8.39 11.60
CA LEU A 142 11.79 7.81 12.18
C LEU A 142 11.04 6.93 11.19
N ARG A 143 10.90 7.33 9.92
CA ARG A 143 10.23 6.50 8.91
C ARG A 143 10.99 5.21 8.63
N SER A 144 12.33 5.29 8.58
CA SER A 144 13.17 4.10 8.45
C SER A 144 13.11 3.21 9.69
N HIS A 145 13.08 3.81 10.88
CA HIS A 145 12.88 3.08 12.10
C HIS A 145 11.56 2.31 12.11
N PHE A 146 10.44 2.98 11.83
CA PHE A 146 9.10 2.40 11.80
C PHE A 146 8.79 1.59 10.52
N GLU A 147 9.74 1.45 9.60
CA GLU A 147 9.58 0.61 8.39
C GLU A 147 8.53 1.14 7.41
N VAL A 148 8.36 2.46 7.34
CA VAL A 148 7.38 3.14 6.45
C VAL A 148 8.03 4.11 5.45
N ASP A 149 9.36 4.03 5.28
CA ASP A 149 10.08 4.74 4.22
C ASP A 149 9.97 4.03 2.86
N ALA A 150 10.55 4.63 1.82
CA ALA A 150 10.47 4.13 0.46
C ALA A 150 11.16 2.76 0.29
N GLN A 151 12.28 2.56 0.99
CA GLN A 151 13.06 1.33 0.99
C GLN A 151 12.26 0.16 1.54
N HIS A 152 11.60 0.33 2.70
CA HIS A 152 10.80 -0.73 3.30
C HIS A 152 9.53 -1.02 2.48
N ILE A 153 8.90 0.00 1.88
CA ILE A 153 7.76 -0.20 0.96
C ILE A 153 8.19 -1.02 -0.27
N ALA A 154 9.33 -0.70 -0.88
CA ALA A 154 9.86 -1.44 -2.03
C ALA A 154 10.24 -2.88 -1.65
N LEU A 155 10.90 -3.09 -0.50
CA LEU A 155 11.23 -4.41 0.01
C LEU A 155 9.96 -5.25 0.26
N ALA A 156 8.93 -4.66 0.89
CA ALA A 156 7.66 -5.33 1.12
C ALA A 156 7.01 -5.76 -0.20
N ALA A 157 7.02 -4.90 -1.22
CA ALA A 157 6.50 -5.25 -2.55
C ALA A 157 7.23 -6.45 -3.18
N LEU A 158 8.56 -6.44 -3.16
CA LEU A 158 9.37 -7.55 -3.68
C LEU A 158 9.14 -8.84 -2.88
N HIS A 159 9.02 -8.74 -1.55
CA HIS A 159 8.69 -9.88 -0.71
C HIS A 159 7.31 -10.46 -1.05
N ARG A 160 6.28 -9.64 -1.26
CA ARG A 160 4.94 -10.13 -1.64
C ARG A 160 4.93 -10.75 -3.03
N LEU A 161 5.66 -10.18 -3.99
CA LEU A 161 5.86 -10.81 -5.30
C LEU A 161 6.57 -12.16 -5.17
N ASN A 162 7.54 -12.31 -4.26
CA ASN A 162 8.21 -13.58 -3.99
C ASN A 162 7.25 -14.61 -3.39
N VAL A 163 6.40 -14.21 -2.45
CA VAL A 163 5.34 -15.07 -1.90
C VAL A 163 4.37 -15.54 -2.99
N GLN A 164 4.10 -14.70 -4.00
CA GLN A 164 3.32 -15.08 -5.19
C GLN A 164 4.12 -15.90 -6.23
N GLY A 165 5.40 -16.21 -5.98
CA GLY A 165 6.28 -16.94 -6.90
C GLY A 165 6.71 -16.16 -8.14
N LYS A 166 6.53 -14.84 -8.16
CA LYS A 166 6.84 -13.97 -9.30
C LYS A 166 8.29 -13.48 -9.33
N VAL A 167 8.96 -13.46 -8.18
CA VAL A 167 10.41 -13.20 -8.06
C VAL A 167 11.05 -14.20 -7.10
N ASP A 168 12.36 -14.42 -7.22
CA ASP A 168 13.08 -15.40 -6.41
C ASP A 168 13.64 -14.83 -5.09
N ASP A 169 14.04 -15.72 -4.19
CA ASP A 169 14.61 -15.35 -2.88
C ASP A 169 15.90 -14.54 -3.04
N ALA A 170 16.64 -14.77 -4.12
CA ALA A 170 17.87 -14.04 -4.42
C ALA A 170 17.56 -12.55 -4.67
N THR A 171 16.53 -12.25 -5.46
CA THR A 171 16.06 -10.88 -5.71
C THR A 171 15.73 -10.15 -4.41
N VAL A 172 15.00 -10.80 -3.49
CA VAL A 172 14.64 -10.18 -2.19
C VAL A 172 15.88 -9.98 -1.30
N LYS A 173 16.77 -10.98 -1.23
CA LYS A 173 18.02 -10.87 -0.46
C LYS A 173 18.94 -9.77 -0.97
N ASP A 174 19.02 -9.60 -2.29
CA ASP A 174 19.81 -8.54 -2.91
C ASP A 174 19.16 -7.17 -2.70
N ALA A 175 17.82 -7.09 -2.69
CA ALA A 175 17.10 -5.87 -2.34
C ALA A 175 17.39 -5.42 -0.91
N ILE A 176 17.38 -6.32 0.08
CA ILE A 176 17.72 -5.99 1.48
C ILE A 176 19.09 -5.32 1.56
N LYS A 177 20.09 -5.85 0.85
CA LYS A 177 21.45 -5.28 0.81
C LYS A 177 21.48 -3.95 0.06
N LYS A 178 20.89 -3.88 -1.13
CA LYS A 178 20.90 -2.68 -1.99
C LYS A 178 20.19 -1.50 -1.34
N LEU A 179 19.13 -1.77 -0.58
CA LEU A 179 18.33 -0.77 0.12
C LEU A 179 18.87 -0.46 1.53
N GLU A 180 19.99 -1.06 1.92
CA GLU A 180 20.68 -0.84 3.21
C GLU A 180 19.78 -1.11 4.43
N ILE A 181 18.87 -2.09 4.31
CA ILE A 181 17.95 -2.47 5.39
C ILE A 181 18.65 -3.43 6.35
N ASN A 182 18.58 -3.14 7.65
CA ASN A 182 19.08 -4.05 8.68
C ASN A 182 18.00 -5.09 9.03
N PRO A 183 18.15 -6.37 8.64
CA PRO A 183 17.16 -7.41 8.92
C PRO A 183 17.14 -7.85 10.39
N GLU A 184 18.19 -7.55 11.16
CA GLU A 184 18.32 -7.96 12.57
C GLU A 184 17.97 -6.83 13.55
N LYS A 185 17.41 -5.72 13.07
CA LYS A 185 16.96 -4.65 13.97
C LYS A 185 15.77 -5.14 14.80
N ALA A 186 15.63 -4.63 16.03
CA ALA A 186 14.47 -4.91 16.85
C ALA A 186 13.18 -4.40 16.17
N ASP A 187 12.11 -5.19 16.27
CA ASP A 187 10.77 -4.81 15.83
C ASP A 187 10.38 -3.46 16.49
N PRO A 188 9.95 -2.44 15.73
CA PRO A 188 9.56 -1.14 16.25
C PRO A 188 8.51 -1.21 17.38
N LEU A 189 7.66 -2.24 17.39
CA LEU A 189 6.68 -2.47 18.44
C LEU A 189 7.31 -2.65 19.83
N PHE A 190 8.54 -3.16 19.90
CA PHE A 190 9.25 -3.48 21.15
C PHE A 190 10.55 -2.68 21.34
N ALA A 191 10.79 -1.67 20.50
CA ALA A 191 12.03 -0.90 20.45
C ALA A 191 12.00 0.45 21.20
#